data_AF-A0A812TT25-F1
#
_entry.id   AF-A0A812TT25-F1
#
_cell.length_a   1.000
_cell.length_b   1.000
_cell.length_c   1.000
_cell.angle_alpha   90.00
_cell.angle_beta   90.00
_cell.angle_gamma   90.00
#
_symmetry.space_group_name_H-M   'P 1'
#
loop_
_entity.id
_entity.type
_entity.pdbx_description
1 polymer ?
#
loop_
_entity_poly.entity_id
_entity_poly.type
_entity_poly.pdbx_seq_one_letter_code
_entity_poly.pdbx_strand_id
1 'polypeptide(L)'
;MDATADAKPEPTDAAASSKVSEPQVAGNPTLAGEDAKLSSTEPATPAPKAGKKRAAADGGAATKAAKRQKVELTVGDKGVFFTTVNTGGAANAKRDLQNLLEDVQGADAKMARQDENAPPGKPKFVPCTEAGKGSGLLKLVSDSPEPSKVVSQMLEAQRAGFLSTGMATASRLICRVLPLDNLCKPFLEDFRQLAQAVLPPHLGADVAATTWALEFKARNTNTLKKEAVLEVLDAIIPKGHHKVNLNDPAKCILVEVQPSWCGLSVVENWARLKKYNLHALTTPEDNKTKVSNAVFEEVKKPEEPNAKAE
;
A
#
# COMPACT_ATOMS: atom_id res chain seq x y z
N MET A 1 16.01 -40.94 52.10
CA MET A 1 15.30 -42.13 51.58
C MET A 1 14.95 -41.78 50.13
N ASP A 2 15.90 -41.71 49.20
CA ASP A 2 16.87 -42.71 48.71
C ASP A 2 16.23 -43.84 47.88
N ALA A 3 16.96 -44.23 46.82
CA ALA A 3 16.67 -45.12 45.67
C ALA A 3 15.94 -44.46 44.46
N THR A 4 16.53 -44.20 43.27
CA THR A 4 17.40 -45.00 42.36
C THR A 4 16.62 -46.19 41.78
N ALA A 5 16.57 -46.57 40.50
CA ALA A 5 17.10 -46.22 39.17
C ALA A 5 16.14 -46.88 38.14
N ASP A 6 16.21 -46.54 36.84
CA ASP A 6 16.63 -47.48 35.78
C ASP A 6 16.54 -46.85 34.38
N ALA A 7 17.40 -47.32 33.47
CA ALA A 7 17.80 -46.65 32.24
C ALA A 7 17.76 -47.60 31.02
N LYS A 8 17.34 -47.03 29.87
CA LYS A 8 17.72 -47.37 28.47
C LYS A 8 17.15 -48.74 27.92
N PRO A 9 17.02 -48.99 26.58
CA PRO A 9 17.77 -48.32 25.52
C PRO A 9 17.17 -48.00 24.13
N GLU A 10 17.89 -47.10 23.44
CA GLU A 10 17.97 -46.95 21.97
C GLU A 10 18.47 -48.23 21.29
N PRO A 11 18.27 -48.32 19.97
CA PRO A 11 19.39 -48.65 19.11
C PRO A 11 19.56 -47.70 17.91
N THR A 12 20.82 -47.38 17.67
CA THR A 12 21.43 -46.86 16.44
C THR A 12 21.49 -47.94 15.36
N ASP A 13 21.46 -47.59 14.06
CA ASP A 13 22.65 -47.51 13.18
C ASP A 13 22.34 -47.48 11.65
N ALA A 14 23.30 -46.91 10.92
CA ALA A 14 23.82 -47.29 9.61
C ALA A 14 23.10 -46.95 8.27
N ALA A 15 23.61 -45.88 7.66
CA ALA A 15 24.13 -45.73 6.28
C ALA A 15 24.00 -46.86 5.23
N ALA A 16 23.66 -46.48 3.98
CA ALA A 16 24.31 -46.99 2.75
C ALA A 16 24.01 -46.13 1.51
N SER A 17 25.06 -45.90 0.72
CA SER A 17 25.12 -45.12 -0.53
C SER A 17 24.68 -45.88 -1.80
N SER A 18 24.41 -45.07 -2.84
CA SER A 18 24.79 -45.21 -4.27
C SER A 18 24.29 -46.37 -5.16
N LYS A 19 23.66 -45.98 -6.30
CA LYS A 19 23.98 -46.36 -7.70
C LYS A 19 23.03 -45.60 -8.66
N VAL A 20 23.52 -44.71 -9.53
CA VAL A 20 24.11 -44.94 -10.88
C VAL A 20 23.11 -45.54 -11.86
N SER A 21 22.70 -44.73 -12.86
CA SER A 21 22.48 -45.16 -14.25
C SER A 21 22.13 -43.97 -15.16
N GLU A 22 23.16 -43.36 -15.74
CA GLU A 22 23.21 -42.96 -17.16
C GLU A 22 23.82 -44.17 -17.91
N PRO A 23 23.59 -44.41 -19.24
CA PRO A 23 24.27 -43.58 -20.23
C PRO A 23 23.67 -43.51 -21.68
N GLN A 24 24.34 -42.65 -22.49
CA GLN A 24 24.52 -42.61 -23.96
C GLN A 24 23.44 -41.90 -24.81
N VAL A 25 23.74 -40.81 -25.53
CA VAL A 25 24.71 -40.54 -26.64
C VAL A 25 24.37 -41.27 -27.94
N ALA A 26 23.84 -40.50 -28.89
CA ALA A 26 24.05 -40.53 -30.35
C ALA A 26 23.14 -39.42 -30.91
N GLY A 27 23.47 -38.56 -31.87
CA GLY A 27 24.54 -38.46 -32.85
C GLY A 27 23.99 -37.50 -33.91
N ASN A 28 24.74 -36.46 -34.27
CA ASN A 28 24.40 -35.60 -35.41
C ASN A 28 24.62 -36.39 -36.72
N PRO A 29 23.95 -36.05 -37.84
CA PRO A 29 24.67 -35.22 -38.80
C PRO A 29 23.84 -34.23 -39.63
N THR A 30 24.61 -33.30 -40.18
CA THR A 30 24.44 -32.16 -41.09
C THR A 30 23.89 -32.48 -42.50
N LEU A 31 23.55 -31.39 -43.22
CA LEU A 31 23.56 -31.13 -44.69
C LEU A 31 22.16 -31.11 -45.35
N ALA A 32 21.80 -30.24 -46.32
CA ALA A 32 22.45 -29.13 -47.04
C ALA A 32 21.40 -28.41 -47.94
N GLY A 33 21.77 -27.26 -48.52
CA GLY A 33 21.23 -26.67 -49.76
C GLY A 33 20.55 -25.29 -49.57
N GLU A 34 21.15 -24.12 -49.90
CA GLU A 34 21.44 -23.53 -51.23
C GLU A 34 20.18 -23.41 -52.12
N ASP A 35 19.87 -22.37 -52.90
CA ASP A 35 20.37 -21.01 -53.14
C ASP A 35 19.37 -20.31 -54.12
N ALA A 36 19.45 -18.98 -54.25
CA ALA A 36 19.13 -18.16 -55.46
C ALA A 36 17.65 -18.04 -55.97
N LYS A 37 17.17 -17.01 -56.70
CA LYS A 37 17.53 -15.60 -57.02
C LYS A 37 16.47 -15.02 -58.01
N LEU A 38 15.97 -13.79 -57.74
CA LEU A 38 15.42 -12.68 -58.58
C LEU A 38 14.49 -12.81 -59.83
N SER A 39 13.63 -11.76 -59.94
CA SER A 39 13.14 -10.98 -61.13
C SER A 39 11.87 -11.50 -61.85
N SER A 40 10.88 -10.75 -62.35
CA SER A 40 10.44 -9.34 -62.47
C SER A 40 9.04 -9.36 -63.14
N THR A 41 8.27 -8.25 -63.13
CA THR A 41 7.60 -7.57 -64.29
C THR A 41 6.31 -6.81 -63.87
N GLU A 42 6.22 -5.55 -64.31
CA GLU A 42 5.14 -4.54 -64.16
C GLU A 42 4.09 -4.63 -65.31
N PRO A 43 2.91 -3.91 -65.36
CA PRO A 43 2.87 -2.46 -65.67
C PRO A 43 1.63 -1.58 -65.25
N ALA A 44 1.86 -0.24 -65.24
CA ALA A 44 1.06 0.93 -65.74
C ALA A 44 -0.22 1.57 -65.04
N THR A 45 0.00 2.76 -64.43
CA THR A 45 -0.63 4.15 -64.36
C THR A 45 -2.08 4.46 -64.89
N PRO A 46 -2.81 5.59 -64.57
CA PRO A 46 -2.40 6.93 -64.04
C PRO A 46 -3.31 7.74 -63.05
N ALA A 47 -2.84 8.96 -62.69
CA ALA A 47 -3.19 9.95 -61.63
C ALA A 47 -4.55 10.71 -61.71
N PRO A 48 -4.91 11.61 -60.73
CA PRO A 48 -4.57 13.06 -60.89
C PRO A 48 -4.38 13.96 -59.62
N LYS A 49 -3.56 15.02 -59.83
CA LYS A 49 -3.66 16.48 -59.47
C LYS A 49 -3.60 17.04 -58.02
N ALA A 50 -2.46 17.72 -57.80
CA ALA A 50 -2.10 18.96 -57.07
C ALA A 50 -3.14 19.85 -56.34
N GLY A 51 -2.78 20.25 -55.11
CA GLY A 51 -3.35 21.36 -54.34
C GLY A 51 -2.33 22.05 -53.41
N LYS A 52 -1.84 23.21 -53.85
CA LYS A 52 -1.23 24.38 -53.17
C LYS A 52 -0.64 24.30 -51.73
N LYS A 53 0.67 24.59 -51.67
CA LYS A 53 1.49 25.02 -50.51
C LYS A 53 0.97 26.33 -49.87
N ARG A 54 0.97 26.39 -48.54
CA ARG A 54 1.25 27.63 -47.77
C ARG A 54 2.29 27.30 -46.70
N ALA A 55 3.39 28.05 -46.73
CA ALA A 55 4.40 28.08 -45.69
C ALA A 55 3.96 29.07 -44.60
N ALA A 56 4.12 28.69 -43.33
CA ALA A 56 4.13 29.63 -42.21
C ALA A 56 5.04 29.08 -41.09
N ALA A 57 6.16 29.79 -40.94
CA ALA A 57 6.97 30.06 -39.75
C ALA A 57 7.02 29.04 -38.60
N ASP A 58 8.27 28.62 -38.39
CA ASP A 58 8.89 28.16 -37.15
C ASP A 58 8.47 28.97 -35.91
N GLY A 59 8.22 28.25 -34.81
CA GLY A 59 7.65 28.81 -33.58
C GLY A 59 7.40 27.73 -32.52
N GLY A 60 8.47 27.09 -32.04
CA GLY A 60 8.60 26.57 -30.67
C GLY A 60 7.44 25.74 -30.09
N ALA A 61 7.24 24.51 -30.56
CA ALA A 61 6.44 23.51 -29.84
C ALA A 61 7.30 22.73 -28.82
N ALA A 62 7.89 23.45 -27.87
CA ALA A 62 8.53 22.86 -26.71
C ALA A 62 7.82 23.36 -25.46
N THR A 63 6.71 22.72 -25.07
CA THR A 63 6.27 22.49 -23.68
C THR A 63 4.79 22.09 -23.61
N LYS A 64 4.55 20.83 -23.22
CA LYS A 64 3.49 20.34 -22.31
C LYS A 64 3.29 18.82 -22.44
N ALA A 65 4.40 18.10 -22.62
CA ALA A 65 4.52 16.70 -22.22
C ALA A 65 5.50 16.63 -21.05
N ALA A 66 5.21 17.36 -19.95
CA ALA A 66 5.68 16.93 -18.64
C ALA A 66 4.92 15.63 -18.34
N LYS A 67 5.43 14.56 -18.95
CA LYS A 67 5.01 13.18 -18.82
C LYS A 67 4.87 12.95 -17.32
N ARG A 68 3.63 12.87 -16.83
CA ARG A 68 3.35 12.41 -15.46
C ARG A 68 4.07 11.08 -15.34
N GLN A 69 5.23 11.10 -14.71
CA GLN A 69 6.05 9.92 -14.56
C GLN A 69 5.22 8.97 -13.72
N LYS A 70 4.78 7.85 -14.32
CA LYS A 70 4.11 6.78 -13.59
C LYS A 70 5.16 6.28 -12.59
N VAL A 71 5.01 6.68 -11.33
CA VAL A 71 5.88 6.22 -10.26
C VAL A 71 5.55 4.76 -10.04
N GLU A 72 6.39 3.87 -10.55
CA GLU A 72 6.27 2.43 -10.36
C GLU A 72 6.57 2.10 -8.90
N LEU A 73 5.67 1.32 -8.28
CA LEU A 73 5.83 0.86 -6.91
C LEU A 73 6.60 -0.46 -6.92
N THR A 74 7.69 -0.50 -6.17
CA THR A 74 8.52 -1.67 -5.95
C THR A 74 8.27 -2.23 -4.55
N VAL A 75 8.50 -3.53 -4.38
CA VAL A 75 8.44 -4.18 -3.07
C VAL A 75 9.43 -3.50 -2.13
N GLY A 76 8.99 -3.13 -0.92
CA GLY A 76 9.77 -2.39 0.07
C GLY A 76 9.62 -0.86 -0.01
N ASP A 77 8.89 -0.34 -0.99
CA ASP A 77 8.52 1.08 -1.00
C ASP A 77 7.70 1.44 0.24
N LYS A 78 7.85 2.69 0.69
CA LYS A 78 7.08 3.25 1.80
C LYS A 78 6.18 4.37 1.29
N GLY A 79 5.07 4.62 1.96
CA GLY A 79 4.17 5.69 1.56
C GLY A 79 3.07 6.02 2.54
N VAL A 80 2.22 6.96 2.14
CA VAL A 80 1.03 7.39 2.86
C VAL A 80 -0.16 7.26 1.93
N PHE A 81 -1.09 6.40 2.29
CA PHE A 81 -2.36 6.25 1.60
C PHE A 81 -3.40 7.16 2.24
N PHE A 82 -4.22 7.82 1.44
CA PHE A 82 -5.30 8.65 1.95
C PHE A 82 -6.59 8.43 1.18
N THR A 83 -7.69 8.69 1.88
CA THR A 83 -9.04 8.71 1.29
C THR A 83 -9.64 10.09 1.44
N THR A 84 -10.42 10.52 0.48
CA THR A 84 -11.14 11.79 0.54
C THR A 84 -12.61 11.61 0.89
N VAL A 85 -13.24 12.68 1.37
CA VAL A 85 -14.68 12.70 1.69
C VAL A 85 -15.53 12.55 0.42
N ASN A 86 -15.08 13.14 -0.69
CA ASN A 86 -15.72 13.05 -2.00
C ASN A 86 -14.72 12.62 -3.07
N THR A 87 -15.22 12.11 -4.20
CA THR A 87 -14.36 11.59 -5.28
C THR A 87 -13.62 12.68 -6.07
N GLY A 88 -14.18 13.90 -6.14
CA GLY A 88 -13.63 15.02 -6.90
C GLY A 88 -12.50 15.79 -6.20
N GLY A 89 -12.36 15.66 -4.89
CA GLY A 89 -11.37 16.41 -4.10
C GLY A 89 -9.95 15.80 -4.09
N ALA A 90 -9.74 14.64 -4.70
CA ALA A 90 -8.49 13.88 -4.57
C ALA A 90 -7.23 14.66 -4.96
N ALA A 91 -7.27 15.49 -6.01
CA ALA A 91 -6.11 16.25 -6.45
C ALA A 91 -5.70 17.34 -5.45
N ASN A 92 -6.68 18.07 -4.89
CA ASN A 92 -6.43 19.12 -3.90
C ASN A 92 -6.04 18.50 -2.56
N ALA A 93 -6.77 17.48 -2.11
CA ALA A 93 -6.43 16.70 -0.92
C ALA A 93 -5.00 16.16 -0.96
N LYS A 94 -4.54 15.74 -2.14
CA LYS A 94 -3.17 15.26 -2.35
C LYS A 94 -2.15 16.36 -2.08
N ARG A 95 -2.36 17.55 -2.64
CA ARG A 95 -1.47 18.70 -2.46
C ARG A 95 -1.46 19.15 -1.00
N ASP A 96 -2.64 19.22 -0.40
CA ASP A 96 -2.80 19.62 1.00
C ASP A 96 -2.10 18.62 1.94
N LEU A 97 -2.28 17.31 1.69
CA LEU A 97 -1.60 16.28 2.48
C LEU A 97 -0.08 16.37 2.32
N GLN A 98 0.41 16.57 1.10
CA GLN A 98 1.84 16.71 0.87
C GLN A 98 2.42 17.90 1.67
N ASN A 99 1.76 19.06 1.64
CA ASN A 99 2.18 20.22 2.44
C ASN A 99 2.16 19.91 3.94
N LEU A 100 1.09 19.29 4.44
CA LEU A 100 0.95 18.93 5.85
C LEU A 100 2.06 17.98 6.34
N LEU A 101 2.44 17.00 5.52
CA LEU A 101 3.54 16.08 5.84
C LEU A 101 4.89 16.81 5.85
N GLU A 102 5.13 17.69 4.88
CA GLU A 102 6.37 18.48 4.79
C GLU A 102 6.51 19.51 5.94
N ASP A 103 5.40 20.09 6.41
CA ASP A 103 5.39 21.11 7.49
C ASP A 103 5.77 20.51 8.85
N VAL A 104 5.22 19.35 9.19
CA VAL A 104 5.48 18.65 10.46
C VAL A 104 6.95 18.28 10.58
N GLN A 105 7.55 17.84 9.47
CA GLN A 105 8.95 17.44 9.45
C GLN A 105 9.90 18.63 9.38
N GLY A 106 9.46 19.75 8.81
CA GLY A 106 10.17 21.03 8.88
C GLY A 106 10.24 21.61 10.30
N ALA A 107 9.24 21.33 11.14
CA ALA A 107 9.26 21.70 12.55
C ALA A 107 10.19 20.80 13.37
N ASP A 108 10.16 19.48 13.13
CA ASP A 108 11.03 18.50 13.80
C ASP A 108 12.52 18.76 13.47
N ALA A 109 12.83 19.00 12.18
CA ALA A 109 14.17 19.38 11.75
C ALA A 109 14.67 20.72 12.34
N LYS A 110 13.77 21.62 12.76
CA LYS A 110 14.12 22.88 13.43
C LYS A 110 14.29 22.72 14.94
N MET A 111 13.52 21.84 15.58
CA MET A 111 13.68 21.52 17.02
C MET A 111 14.91 20.65 17.29
N ALA A 112 15.33 19.81 16.33
CA ALA A 112 16.50 18.93 16.47
C ALA A 112 17.86 19.62 16.18
N ARG A 113 17.94 20.97 16.13
CA ARG A 113 19.15 21.68 15.71
C ARG A 113 19.60 22.76 16.68
N GLN A 114 20.73 22.49 17.32
CA GLN A 114 21.64 23.49 17.90
C GLN A 114 22.94 23.66 17.08
N ASP A 115 23.08 23.03 15.91
CA ASP A 115 24.31 23.09 15.10
C ASP A 115 24.07 23.55 13.66
N GLU A 116 24.96 24.44 13.20
CA GLU A 116 24.98 25.05 11.87
C GLU A 116 25.45 24.08 10.78
N ASN A 117 24.92 24.30 9.58
CA ASN A 117 25.52 23.96 8.29
C ASN A 117 25.30 22.55 7.69
N ALA A 118 24.02 22.18 7.46
CA ALA A 118 23.50 21.52 6.24
C ALA A 118 22.00 21.20 6.43
N PRO A 119 21.06 21.54 5.51
CA PRO A 119 19.65 21.16 5.67
C PRO A 119 19.50 19.63 5.52
N PRO A 120 18.74 18.93 6.39
CA PRO A 120 18.40 17.54 6.12
C PRO A 120 17.39 17.58 4.96
N GLY A 121 17.59 16.76 3.93
CA GLY A 121 16.70 16.76 2.78
C GLY A 121 15.26 16.63 3.25
N LYS A 122 14.40 17.61 2.91
CA LYS A 122 12.98 17.50 3.28
C LYS A 122 12.44 16.19 2.69
N PRO A 123 11.79 15.34 3.48
CA PRO A 123 11.01 14.20 3.01
C PRO A 123 10.21 14.54 1.76
N LYS A 124 10.61 13.95 0.64
CA LYS A 124 9.91 14.15 -0.63
C LYS A 124 8.89 13.04 -0.76
N PHE A 125 7.64 13.39 -0.51
CA PHE A 125 6.50 12.58 -0.88
C PHE A 125 6.17 12.84 -2.34
N VAL A 126 6.38 11.85 -3.20
CA VAL A 126 5.99 11.93 -4.60
C VAL A 126 4.63 11.27 -4.79
N PRO A 127 3.73 11.89 -5.55
CA PRO A 127 2.47 11.26 -5.83
C PRO A 127 2.57 10.02 -6.70
N CYS A 128 1.91 8.95 -6.29
CA CYS A 128 1.67 7.79 -7.13
C CYS A 128 0.29 7.90 -7.78
N THR A 129 0.18 7.51 -9.05
CA THR A 129 -1.09 7.51 -9.80
C THR A 129 -1.96 6.29 -9.48
N GLU A 130 -1.47 5.35 -8.69
CA GLU A 130 -2.09 4.04 -8.46
C GLU A 130 -3.05 4.05 -7.26
N ALA A 131 -4.13 4.82 -7.38
CA ALA A 131 -5.22 4.81 -6.41
C ALA A 131 -6.58 4.97 -7.08
N GLY A 132 -7.61 4.38 -6.48
CA GLY A 132 -8.99 4.49 -6.95
C GLY A 132 -9.56 5.91 -6.78
N LYS A 133 -10.71 6.18 -7.42
CA LYS A 133 -11.45 7.45 -7.28
C LYS A 133 -11.67 7.78 -5.79
N GLY A 134 -11.39 9.02 -5.39
CA GLY A 134 -11.52 9.46 -3.99
C GLY A 134 -10.44 8.92 -3.04
N SER A 135 -9.30 8.46 -3.58
CA SER A 135 -8.14 8.05 -2.79
C SER A 135 -6.84 8.37 -3.51
N GLY A 136 -5.73 8.34 -2.80
CA GLY A 136 -4.40 8.59 -3.35
C GLY A 136 -3.31 7.93 -2.53
N LEU A 137 -2.16 7.71 -3.15
CA LEU A 137 -0.95 7.24 -2.50
C LEU A 137 0.17 8.25 -2.74
N LEU A 138 0.87 8.60 -1.67
CA LEU A 138 2.11 9.38 -1.69
C LEU A 138 3.26 8.44 -1.37
N LYS A 139 4.17 8.21 -2.32
CA LYS A 139 5.39 7.41 -2.10
C LYS A 139 6.44 8.28 -1.43
N LEU A 140 7.09 7.75 -0.41
CA LEU A 140 8.24 8.38 0.22
C LEU A 140 9.49 8.13 -0.64
N VAL A 141 10.18 9.19 -1.05
CA VAL A 141 11.39 9.14 -1.91
C VAL A 141 12.64 9.61 -1.17
N SER A 142 12.48 10.05 0.08
CA SER A 142 13.59 10.51 0.92
C SER A 142 13.96 9.44 1.94
N ASP A 143 15.21 9.49 2.40
CA ASP A 143 15.70 8.75 3.57
C ASP A 143 15.22 9.41 4.88
N SER A 144 13.92 9.64 4.95
CA SER A 144 13.23 10.37 6.00
C SER A 144 12.58 9.39 6.98
N PRO A 145 12.23 9.81 8.22
CA PRO A 145 11.49 8.98 9.16
C PRO A 145 10.30 8.24 8.52
N GLU A 146 10.07 7.05 9.07
CA GLU A 146 9.04 6.11 8.62
C GLU A 146 7.65 6.78 8.54
N PRO A 147 6.84 6.49 7.51
CA PRO A 147 5.52 7.07 7.34
C PRO A 147 4.64 7.03 8.60
N SER A 148 4.69 5.94 9.38
CA SER A 148 3.92 5.82 10.63
C SER A 148 4.24 6.91 11.65
N LYS A 149 5.52 7.26 11.83
CA LYS A 149 5.94 8.33 12.74
C LYS A 149 5.43 9.68 12.26
N VAL A 150 5.66 9.97 10.98
CA VAL A 150 5.32 11.25 10.34
C VAL A 150 3.81 11.48 10.38
N VAL A 151 3.02 10.48 9.99
CA VAL A 151 1.57 10.58 9.97
C VAL A 151 1.03 10.70 11.38
N SER A 152 1.57 9.97 12.36
CA SER A 152 1.10 10.05 13.74
C SER A 152 1.36 11.44 14.34
N GLN A 153 2.58 11.98 14.19
CA GLN A 153 2.91 13.34 14.60
C GLN A 153 2.03 14.38 13.92
N MET A 154 1.82 14.24 12.62
CA MET A 154 0.96 15.11 11.83
C MET A 154 -0.46 15.13 12.41
N LEU A 155 -1.07 13.95 12.61
CA LEU A 155 -2.43 13.83 13.15
C LEU A 155 -2.53 14.38 14.57
N GLU A 156 -1.52 14.17 15.41
CA GLU A 156 -1.46 14.74 16.76
C GLU A 156 -1.39 16.27 16.75
N ALA A 157 -0.52 16.85 15.91
CA ALA A 157 -0.41 18.30 15.76
C ALA A 157 -1.75 18.91 15.30
N GLN A 158 -2.42 18.25 14.36
CA GLN A 158 -3.73 18.67 13.86
C GLN A 158 -4.82 18.57 14.93
N ARG A 159 -4.81 17.49 15.72
CA ARG A 159 -5.72 17.33 16.86
C ARG A 159 -5.48 18.42 17.90
N ALA A 160 -4.23 18.69 18.27
CA ALA A 160 -3.88 19.73 19.24
C ALA A 160 -4.27 21.13 18.75
N GLY A 161 -4.02 21.45 17.48
CA GLY A 161 -4.47 22.68 16.84
C GLY A 161 -5.99 22.83 16.86
N PHE A 162 -6.71 21.76 16.56
CA PHE A 162 -8.18 21.77 16.63
C PHE A 162 -8.70 21.96 18.06
N LEU A 163 -8.13 21.27 19.05
CA LEU A 163 -8.55 21.38 20.45
C LEU A 163 -8.26 22.77 21.05
N SER A 164 -7.20 23.44 20.60
CA SER A 164 -6.84 24.78 21.09
C SER A 164 -7.63 25.91 20.41
N THR A 165 -7.92 25.78 19.11
CA THR A 165 -8.53 26.87 18.32
C THR A 165 -10.00 26.65 18.00
N GLY A 166 -10.52 25.42 18.13
CA GLY A 166 -11.83 25.02 17.66
C GLY A 166 -11.97 24.98 16.13
N MET A 167 -10.90 25.24 15.39
CA MET A 167 -10.91 25.35 13.93
C MET A 167 -10.05 24.25 13.29
N ALA A 168 -10.60 23.60 12.26
CA ALA A 168 -9.85 22.65 11.45
C ALA A 168 -8.84 23.40 10.58
N THR A 169 -7.55 23.28 10.91
CA THR A 169 -6.44 23.82 10.11
C THR A 169 -6.09 22.94 8.91
N ALA A 170 -6.49 21.66 8.95
CA ALA A 170 -6.29 20.72 7.86
C ALA A 170 -7.38 20.80 6.77
N SER A 171 -7.04 20.25 5.60
CA SER A 171 -7.96 20.13 4.47
C SER A 171 -9.17 19.27 4.81
N ARG A 172 -10.37 19.87 4.68
CA ARG A 172 -11.66 19.18 4.84
C ARG A 172 -11.91 18.11 3.78
N LEU A 173 -11.08 18.05 2.74
CA LEU A 173 -11.19 17.06 1.67
C LEU A 173 -10.64 15.70 2.10
N ILE A 174 -9.68 15.67 3.02
CA ILE A 174 -9.01 14.45 3.48
C ILE A 174 -9.85 13.81 4.60
N CYS A 175 -10.21 12.54 4.43
CA CYS A 175 -10.93 11.75 5.43
C CYS A 175 -9.95 10.95 6.30
N ARG A 176 -9.24 9.97 5.72
CA ARG A 176 -8.26 9.14 6.44
C ARG A 176 -6.87 9.31 5.84
N VAL A 177 -5.85 9.20 6.69
CA VAL A 177 -4.43 9.23 6.32
C VAL A 177 -3.77 8.01 6.95
N LEU A 178 -3.53 6.97 6.17
CA LEU A 178 -3.00 5.69 6.62
C LEU A 178 -1.52 5.58 6.24
N PRO A 179 -0.61 5.41 7.21
CA PRO A 179 0.79 5.15 6.90
C PRO A 179 0.95 3.73 6.37
N LEU A 180 1.73 3.56 5.32
CA LEU A 180 2.12 2.28 4.73
C LEU A 180 3.64 2.19 4.77
N ASP A 181 4.17 1.66 5.88
CA ASP A 181 5.61 1.58 6.11
C ASP A 181 6.29 0.56 5.20
N ASN A 182 5.52 -0.40 4.67
CA ASN A 182 6.01 -1.39 3.74
C ASN A 182 4.93 -1.70 2.68
N LEU A 183 5.34 -1.71 1.41
CA LEU A 183 4.50 -2.06 0.27
C LEU A 183 5.00 -3.35 -0.40
N CYS A 184 4.08 -4.15 -0.92
CA CYS A 184 4.35 -5.29 -1.77
C CYS A 184 3.29 -5.43 -2.87
N LYS A 185 3.41 -6.48 -3.70
CA LYS A 185 2.36 -6.81 -4.67
C LYS A 185 1.15 -7.42 -3.95
N PRO A 186 -0.07 -7.29 -4.50
CA PRO A 186 -1.30 -7.69 -3.83
C PRO A 186 -1.58 -9.20 -3.98
N PHE A 187 -0.57 -10.03 -3.76
CA PHE A 187 -0.66 -11.49 -3.79
C PHE A 187 -0.29 -12.07 -2.42
N LEU A 188 -0.83 -13.25 -2.11
CA LEU A 188 -0.67 -13.87 -0.79
C LEU A 188 0.79 -14.15 -0.44
N GLU A 189 1.59 -14.60 -1.41
CA GLU A 189 2.99 -14.96 -1.15
C GLU A 189 3.87 -13.73 -0.89
N ASP A 190 3.70 -12.66 -1.68
CA ASP A 190 4.34 -11.38 -1.43
C ASP A 190 3.94 -10.79 -0.06
N PHE A 191 2.66 -10.92 0.32
CA PHE A 191 2.18 -10.49 1.63
C PHE A 191 2.79 -11.33 2.77
N ARG A 192 2.89 -12.65 2.60
CA ARG A 192 3.49 -13.56 3.58
C ARG A 192 4.93 -13.18 3.89
N GLN A 193 5.73 -12.97 2.85
CA GLN A 193 7.14 -12.57 2.99
C GLN A 193 7.26 -11.20 3.68
N LEU A 194 6.42 -10.24 3.29
CA LEU A 194 6.38 -8.92 3.93
C LEU A 194 6.01 -9.01 5.42
N ALA A 195 4.97 -9.77 5.75
CA ALA A 195 4.50 -9.93 7.12
C ALA A 195 5.55 -10.60 8.02
N GLN A 196 6.26 -11.61 7.51
CA GLN A 196 7.35 -12.27 8.23
C GLN A 196 8.52 -11.34 8.53
N ALA A 197 8.81 -10.38 7.64
CA ALA A 197 9.86 -9.39 7.87
C ALA A 197 9.45 -8.30 8.85
N VAL A 198 8.18 -7.89 8.83
CA VAL A 198 7.70 -6.67 9.53
C VAL A 198 7.16 -6.95 10.93
N LEU A 199 6.45 -8.07 11.14
CA LEU A 199 5.71 -8.30 12.38
C LEU A 199 6.54 -8.75 13.59
N PRO A 200 7.58 -9.59 13.47
CA PRO A 200 8.30 -10.09 14.64
C PRO A 200 8.86 -9.01 15.59
N PRO A 201 9.40 -7.87 15.11
CA PRO A 201 9.83 -6.78 16.00
C PRO A 201 8.69 -6.13 16.82
N HIS A 202 7.43 -6.33 16.43
CA HIS A 202 6.27 -5.70 17.07
C HIS A 202 5.40 -6.68 17.86
N LEU A 203 5.33 -7.94 17.42
CA LEU A 203 4.42 -8.97 17.92
C LEU A 203 5.07 -10.37 17.94
N GLY A 204 6.41 -10.43 18.03
CA GLY A 204 7.16 -11.67 18.22
C GLY A 204 7.19 -12.13 19.68
N ALA A 205 7.72 -13.33 19.91
CA ALA A 205 7.76 -13.94 21.25
C ALA A 205 8.57 -13.13 22.27
N ASP A 206 9.62 -12.43 21.82
CA ASP A 206 10.50 -11.63 22.68
C ASP A 206 9.91 -10.24 23.01
N VAL A 207 8.79 -9.85 22.39
CA VAL A 207 8.13 -8.58 22.67
C VAL A 207 7.24 -8.74 23.90
N ALA A 208 7.17 -7.73 24.77
CA ALA A 208 6.28 -7.76 25.93
C ALA A 208 4.80 -8.00 25.51
N ALA A 209 4.07 -8.75 26.34
CA ALA A 209 2.65 -9.02 26.12
C ALA A 209 1.89 -7.70 25.90
N THR A 210 1.08 -7.65 24.84
CA THR A 210 0.41 -6.43 24.39
C THR A 210 -0.97 -6.75 23.81
N THR A 211 -1.75 -5.72 23.51
CA THR A 211 -3.02 -5.86 22.80
C THR A 211 -2.88 -5.49 21.33
N TRP A 212 -3.54 -6.26 20.46
CA TRP A 212 -3.49 -6.00 19.03
C TRP A 212 -4.83 -6.16 18.32
N ALA A 213 -4.92 -5.57 17.13
CA ALA A 213 -6.03 -5.76 16.20
C ALA A 213 -5.55 -5.75 14.75
N LEU A 214 -6.36 -6.32 13.86
CA LEU A 214 -6.21 -6.20 12.41
C LEU A 214 -7.27 -5.24 11.86
N GLU A 215 -6.83 -4.16 11.24
CA GLU A 215 -7.64 -3.33 10.36
C GLU A 215 -7.32 -3.69 8.90
N PHE A 216 -8.20 -4.47 8.28
CA PHE A 216 -8.05 -4.93 6.90
C PHE A 216 -9.04 -4.21 5.98
N LYS A 217 -8.55 -3.69 4.87
CA LYS A 217 -9.40 -3.14 3.82
C LYS A 217 -8.89 -3.50 2.43
N ALA A 218 -9.74 -4.17 1.65
CA ALA A 218 -9.56 -4.31 0.21
C ALA A 218 -10.41 -3.27 -0.54
N ARG A 219 -9.87 -2.76 -1.66
CA ARG A 219 -10.50 -1.76 -2.51
C ARG A 219 -10.40 -2.18 -3.96
N ASN A 220 -11.55 -2.37 -4.61
CA ASN A 220 -11.66 -2.70 -6.03
C ASN A 220 -10.84 -3.95 -6.44
N THR A 221 -10.60 -4.86 -5.50
CA THR A 221 -9.83 -6.09 -5.71
C THR A 221 -10.32 -7.18 -4.76
N ASN A 222 -10.13 -8.43 -5.17
CA ASN A 222 -10.36 -9.64 -4.38
C ASN A 222 -9.13 -10.57 -4.37
N THR A 223 -7.96 -10.07 -4.81
CA THR A 223 -6.72 -10.86 -4.92
C THR A 223 -6.20 -11.35 -3.58
N LEU A 224 -6.43 -10.58 -2.51
CA LEU A 224 -6.11 -10.95 -1.14
C LEU A 224 -7.34 -10.77 -0.27
N LYS A 225 -7.72 -11.84 0.44
CA LYS A 225 -8.90 -11.87 1.32
C LYS A 225 -8.46 -11.77 2.78
N LYS A 226 -9.39 -11.29 3.63
CA LYS A 226 -9.12 -11.09 5.05
C LYS A 226 -8.76 -12.39 5.77
N GLU A 227 -9.40 -13.49 5.39
CA GLU A 227 -9.20 -14.82 5.98
C GLU A 227 -7.77 -15.31 5.72
N ALA A 228 -7.30 -15.20 4.48
CA ALA A 228 -5.93 -15.56 4.11
C ALA A 228 -4.88 -14.68 4.81
N VAL A 229 -5.18 -13.39 5.01
CA VAL A 229 -4.33 -12.51 5.82
C VAL A 229 -4.28 -12.98 7.27
N LEU A 230 -5.42 -13.28 7.88
CA LEU A 230 -5.47 -13.77 9.26
C LEU A 230 -4.68 -15.08 9.44
N GLU A 231 -4.79 -16.03 8.51
CA GLU A 231 -4.01 -17.27 8.54
C GLU A 231 -2.49 -17.01 8.53
N VAL A 232 -2.03 -16.02 7.76
CA VAL A 232 -0.63 -15.60 7.75
C VAL A 232 -0.24 -14.98 9.10
N LEU A 233 -1.08 -14.13 9.67
CA LEU A 233 -0.82 -13.50 10.96
C LEU A 233 -0.77 -14.53 12.10
N ASP A 234 -1.71 -15.48 12.13
CA ASP A 234 -1.79 -16.54 13.13
C ASP A 234 -0.59 -17.50 13.10
N ALA A 235 0.09 -17.59 11.96
CA ALA A 235 1.32 -18.36 11.82
C ALA A 235 2.57 -17.61 12.34
N ILE A 236 2.53 -16.27 12.40
CA ILE A 236 3.67 -15.43 12.79
C ILE A 236 3.56 -14.99 14.26
N ILE A 237 2.35 -14.66 14.71
CA ILE A 237 2.10 -14.12 16.05
C ILE A 237 1.99 -15.28 17.05
N PRO A 238 2.80 -15.32 18.14
CA PRO A 238 2.76 -16.40 19.11
C PRO A 238 1.39 -16.51 19.79
N LYS A 239 0.82 -17.72 19.77
CA LYS A 239 -0.48 -18.01 20.38
C LYS A 239 -0.43 -17.84 21.89
N GLY A 240 -1.42 -17.14 22.43
CA GLY A 240 -1.58 -16.93 23.88
C GLY A 240 -0.67 -15.85 24.49
N HIS A 241 0.24 -15.26 23.71
CA HIS A 241 1.15 -14.21 24.20
C HIS A 241 0.54 -12.81 24.14
N HIS A 242 -0.05 -12.45 23.00
CA HIS A 242 -0.73 -11.17 22.79
C HIS A 242 -2.24 -11.32 22.78
N LYS A 243 -2.96 -10.34 23.32
CA LYS A 243 -4.42 -10.36 23.42
C LYS A 243 -5.07 -9.57 22.29
N VAL A 244 -6.08 -10.11 21.62
CA VAL A 244 -6.85 -9.37 20.63
C VAL A 244 -7.76 -8.35 21.31
N ASN A 245 -7.71 -7.08 20.90
CA ASN A 245 -8.63 -6.01 21.31
C ASN A 245 -9.05 -5.16 20.11
N LEU A 246 -10.27 -5.36 19.63
CA LEU A 246 -10.78 -4.66 18.43
C LEU A 246 -11.17 -3.19 18.67
N ASN A 247 -11.28 -2.76 19.92
CA ASN A 247 -11.74 -1.42 20.28
C ASN A 247 -10.57 -0.45 20.47
N ASP A 248 -9.64 -0.79 21.37
CA ASP A 248 -8.48 0.03 21.71
C ASP A 248 -7.20 -0.82 21.80
N PRO A 249 -6.67 -1.26 20.65
CA PRO A 249 -5.42 -2.01 20.61
C PRO A 249 -4.22 -1.09 20.84
N ALA A 250 -3.22 -1.58 21.58
CA ALA A 250 -1.92 -0.93 21.69
C ALA A 250 -1.17 -0.97 20.34
N LYS A 251 -1.32 -2.06 19.58
CA LYS A 251 -0.75 -2.24 18.23
C LYS A 251 -1.85 -2.57 17.22
N CYS A 252 -2.07 -1.72 16.22
CA CYS A 252 -2.99 -2.01 15.13
C CYS A 252 -2.19 -2.39 13.88
N ILE A 253 -2.39 -3.61 13.37
CA ILE A 253 -1.87 -4.03 12.08
C ILE A 253 -2.82 -3.48 11.00
N LEU A 254 -2.30 -2.58 10.18
CA LEU A 254 -3.01 -2.03 9.04
C LEU A 254 -2.65 -2.80 7.78
N VAL A 255 -3.67 -3.32 7.10
CA VAL A 255 -3.53 -3.96 5.78
C VAL A 255 -4.48 -3.31 4.80
N GLU A 256 -3.94 -2.54 3.85
CA GLU A 256 -4.69 -1.97 2.73
C GLU A 256 -4.31 -2.69 1.44
N VAL A 257 -5.32 -3.19 0.71
CA VAL A 257 -5.16 -3.93 -0.54
C VAL A 257 -5.82 -3.16 -1.67
N GLN A 258 -5.02 -2.83 -2.69
CA GLN A 258 -5.43 -2.20 -3.93
C GLN A 258 -5.12 -3.13 -5.11
N PRO A 259 -5.64 -2.85 -6.32
CA PRO A 259 -5.43 -3.72 -7.48
C PRO A 259 -3.95 -3.90 -7.87
N SER A 260 -3.08 -2.94 -7.57
CA SER A 260 -1.66 -2.98 -7.96
C SER A 260 -0.69 -3.13 -6.80
N TRP A 261 -1.11 -2.94 -5.56
CA TRP A 261 -0.24 -2.99 -4.38
C TRP A 261 -1.00 -3.42 -3.12
N CYS A 262 -0.26 -3.96 -2.15
CA CYS A 262 -0.71 -4.19 -0.79
C CYS A 262 0.26 -3.47 0.16
N GLY A 263 -0.29 -2.79 1.18
CA GLY A 263 0.50 -2.10 2.18
C GLY A 263 0.27 -2.66 3.57
N LEU A 264 1.36 -2.74 4.34
CA LEU A 264 1.40 -3.21 5.73
C LEU A 264 2.09 -2.17 6.60
N SER A 265 1.47 -1.84 7.73
CA SER A 265 2.10 -1.08 8.81
C SER A 265 1.58 -1.54 10.17
N VAL A 266 2.38 -1.33 11.21
CA VAL A 266 1.97 -1.55 12.61
C VAL A 266 1.97 -0.18 13.29
N VAL A 267 0.78 0.29 13.64
CA VAL A 267 0.59 1.62 14.22
C VAL A 267 0.12 1.55 15.67
N GLU A 268 0.32 2.63 16.39
CA GLU A 268 -0.11 2.80 17.78
C GLU A 268 -1.24 3.84 17.86
N ASN A 269 -1.79 4.06 19.06
CA ASN A 269 -2.78 5.10 19.32
C ASN A 269 -4.01 5.04 18.40
N TRP A 270 -4.40 3.84 17.96
CA TRP A 270 -5.43 3.64 16.93
C TRP A 270 -6.78 4.29 17.29
N ALA A 271 -7.30 4.02 18.49
CA ALA A 271 -8.56 4.64 18.95
C ALA A 271 -8.37 6.14 19.24
N ARG A 272 -7.24 6.50 19.88
CA ARG A 272 -6.88 7.89 20.22
C ARG A 272 -6.80 8.80 19.00
N LEU A 273 -6.32 8.29 17.86
CA LEU A 273 -6.25 8.97 16.56
C LEU A 273 -7.49 8.73 15.69
N LYS A 274 -8.62 8.28 16.28
CA LYS A 274 -9.90 8.02 15.61
C LYS A 274 -9.74 7.17 14.34
N LYS A 275 -8.96 6.08 14.42
CA LYS A 275 -8.66 5.20 13.28
C LYS A 275 -8.00 5.95 12.12
N TYR A 276 -7.09 6.86 12.47
CA TYR A 276 -6.34 7.72 11.54
C TYR A 276 -7.27 8.54 10.62
N ASN A 277 -8.44 8.92 11.13
CA ASN A 277 -9.43 9.73 10.43
C ASN A 277 -9.21 11.21 10.77
N LEU A 278 -8.47 11.90 9.91
CA LEU A 278 -8.18 13.32 10.02
C LEU A 278 -9.45 14.18 10.08
N HIS A 279 -10.45 13.86 9.26
CA HIS A 279 -11.73 14.57 9.29
C HIS A 279 -12.42 14.41 10.65
N ALA A 280 -12.49 13.20 11.19
CA ALA A 280 -13.11 12.94 12.49
C ALA A 280 -12.32 13.55 13.65
N LEU A 281 -10.99 13.69 13.51
CA LEU A 281 -10.13 14.35 14.51
C LEU A 281 -10.34 15.87 14.56
N THR A 282 -10.76 16.48 13.46
CA THR A 282 -10.89 17.94 13.28
C THR A 282 -12.34 18.41 13.12
N THR A 283 -13.31 17.55 13.46
CA THR A 283 -14.73 17.86 13.45
C THR A 283 -15.30 17.77 14.87
N PRO A 284 -16.12 18.74 15.31
CA PRO A 284 -16.82 18.66 16.59
C PRO A 284 -17.68 17.39 16.72
N GLU A 285 -17.77 16.85 17.93
CA GLU A 285 -18.49 15.59 18.21
C GLU A 285 -20.01 15.68 17.90
N ASP A 286 -20.58 16.88 17.94
CA ASP A 286 -22.04 17.14 17.80
C ASP A 286 -22.63 16.84 16.41
N ASN A 287 -21.79 16.71 15.37
CA ASN A 287 -22.25 16.41 14.01
C ASN A 287 -22.36 14.90 13.69
N LYS A 288 -22.05 14.00 14.64
CA LYS A 288 -22.00 12.55 14.38
C LYS A 288 -23.36 11.88 14.24
N THR A 289 -24.42 12.42 14.84
CA THR A 289 -25.73 11.75 14.93
C THR A 289 -26.57 11.81 13.64
N LYS A 290 -26.21 12.66 12.67
CA LYS A 290 -26.98 12.82 11.42
C LYS A 290 -26.59 11.84 10.31
N VAL A 291 -25.38 11.29 10.34
CA VAL A 291 -24.89 10.38 9.27
C VAL A 291 -25.24 8.91 9.57
N SER A 292 -25.37 8.52 10.84
CA SER A 292 -25.75 7.16 11.22
C SER A 292 -27.23 6.84 10.99
N ASN A 293 -28.11 7.84 11.07
CA ASN A 293 -29.55 7.61 10.95
C ASN A 293 -30.03 7.49 9.50
N ALA A 294 -29.33 8.09 8.53
CA ALA A 294 -29.70 7.99 7.11
C ALA A 294 -29.48 6.58 6.53
N VAL A 295 -28.51 5.81 7.06
CA VAL A 295 -28.20 4.45 6.56
C VAL A 295 -29.22 3.41 7.07
N PHE A 296 -29.92 3.68 8.16
CA PHE A 296 -30.87 2.71 8.74
C PHE A 296 -32.28 2.80 8.12
N GLU A 297 -32.67 3.94 7.53
CA GLU A 297 -33.97 4.06 6.87
C GLU A 297 -34.01 3.46 5.45
N GLU A 298 -32.89 3.37 4.75
CA GLU A 298 -32.86 2.89 3.35
C GLU A 298 -32.98 1.35 3.21
N VAL A 299 -32.89 0.59 4.31
CA VAL A 299 -32.89 -0.90 4.28
C VAL A 299 -34.28 -1.51 4.54
N LYS A 300 -35.32 -0.69 4.78
CA LYS A 300 -36.66 -1.20 5.11
C LYS A 300 -37.70 -0.91 4.02
N LYS A 301 -37.53 -1.49 2.84
CA LYS A 301 -38.66 -1.71 1.92
C LYS A 301 -38.63 -3.14 1.36
N PRO A 302 -39.62 -4.00 1.68
CA PRO A 302 -39.73 -5.32 1.07
C PRO A 302 -40.20 -5.19 -0.39
N GLU A 303 -39.56 -5.95 -1.28
CA GLU A 303 -39.96 -6.13 -2.68
C GLU A 303 -41.04 -7.22 -2.75
N GLU A 304 -42.23 -6.88 -3.26
CA GLU A 304 -43.31 -7.85 -3.53
C GLU A 304 -43.05 -8.64 -4.82
N PRO A 305 -43.39 -9.94 -4.87
CA PRO A 305 -43.13 -10.79 -6.03
C PRO A 305 -44.15 -10.52 -7.16
N ASN A 306 -43.61 -10.25 -8.35
CA ASN A 306 -44.38 -10.07 -9.59
C ASN A 306 -45.05 -11.40 -10.03
N ALA A 307 -46.37 -11.48 -9.89
CA ALA A 307 -47.18 -12.57 -10.42
C ALA A 307 -47.50 -12.33 -11.90
N LYS A 308 -47.17 -13.33 -12.73
CA LYS A 308 -47.54 -13.41 -14.15
C LYS A 308 -49.06 -13.51 -14.33
N ALA A 309 -49.60 -12.69 -15.22
CA ALA A 309 -50.78 -12.89 -16.07
C ALA A 309 -50.75 -11.73 -17.09
N GLU A 310 -51.01 -11.84 -18.38
CA GLU A 310 -51.62 -12.85 -19.24
C GLU A 310 -51.13 -12.56 -20.68
#